data_AF-A0AAN8ZLU6-F1
#
_entry.id   AF-A0AAN8ZLU6-F1
#
_cell.length_a   1.000
_cell.length_b   1.000
_cell.length_c   1.000
_cell.angle_alpha   90.00
_cell.angle_beta   90.00
_cell.angle_gamma   90.00
#
_symmetry.space_group_name_H-M   'P 1'
#
loop_
_entity.id
_entity.type
_entity.pdbx_description
1 polymer ?
#
loop_
_entity_poly.entity_id
_entity_poly.type
_entity_poly.pdbx_seq_one_letter_code
_entity_poly.pdbx_strand_id
1 'polypeptide(L)'
;MYRRVAPDRRGTPTDTHHPGGACESVPEPYEDIRPIFAMEQALELVYSVQEFFKSSNSPEYEAMETKGRSKGWCSCGWFMVAVILALVVAGVVVMYQQKHKHSDSESPPVSDSPGEVSQKYADALNLTLQFFDIQKAGQLENNKIEWRGDSALDDGKEANLDLSKGMYDAGDHIKFGFPMAFSATMLSWAILEYGDQIQAANQLESAQDSLKWITDFLINAHPKDNVLYIQVGDPVADHKCWERPESMKEKRPLIQVNTSSPGTEVAAETAAALASASLVFKSTDSTYSSTLLKHAKQLYSFAVTYRESYSVSIPEVQTYYNSTGYGDELLWAAGWLYHATGDQSFLDFVTGDGKSYVDFGSPTWFSWDNKFAGAQVLLSRLSFFGGKYLKSNSDLLEYQKTAEAVMCGLLPKSPTATLSRTDSGLIWVSEWNSLQHPVASAFLAVVYSDYMLTSRTSKLSCDGKSFSASDLRKFAKSQADYVLGSNPMEMSYLVGFGDKYPQFVHHRGASIPADADTGCTDGWKWLESTDPNPNVASGALVGGPFLNETFNDNRNNSMQTEPTTYNSAIMVGLLSGLVTTSSVVKSFT
;
A
#
# COMPACT_ATOMS: atom_id res chain seq x y z
N MET A 1 46.90 3.31 38.89
CA MET A 1 48.34 3.39 39.25
C MET A 1 49.15 3.31 37.96
N TYR A 2 49.86 4.41 37.62
CA TYR A 2 51.06 4.58 36.76
C TYR A 2 51.17 3.81 35.41
N ARG A 3 51.52 4.37 34.24
CA ARG A 3 52.35 5.56 33.83
C ARG A 3 52.20 5.67 32.28
N ARG A 4 51.76 6.77 31.61
CA ARG A 4 52.48 8.02 31.21
C ARG A 4 53.79 7.72 30.42
N VAL A 5 54.08 8.24 29.20
CA VAL A 5 54.29 9.65 28.79
C VAL A 5 54.56 9.73 27.25
N ALA A 6 54.09 10.81 26.59
CA ALA A 6 54.50 11.28 25.25
C ALA A 6 55.65 12.31 25.32
N PRO A 7 56.26 12.72 24.19
CA PRO A 7 56.26 14.16 23.95
C PRO A 7 56.07 14.60 22.49
N ASP A 8 55.57 15.84 22.41
CA ASP A 8 55.26 16.71 21.27
C ASP A 8 56.48 17.60 20.89
N ARG A 9 56.58 18.03 19.60
CA ARG A 9 56.67 19.45 19.16
C ARG A 9 57.07 19.68 17.70
N ARG A 10 56.16 20.38 17.00
CA ARG A 10 56.27 21.60 16.14
C ARG A 10 57.13 21.63 14.86
N GLY A 11 56.46 22.14 13.81
CA GLY A 11 57.06 22.98 12.75
C GLY A 11 56.05 23.39 11.68
N THR A 12 55.49 24.60 11.77
CA THR A 12 54.82 25.33 10.67
C THR A 12 55.85 25.85 9.66
N PRO A 13 55.48 26.08 8.39
CA PRO A 13 55.27 27.49 8.00
C PRO A 13 54.07 27.74 7.07
N THR A 14 53.73 29.02 7.07
CA THR A 14 52.78 29.82 6.28
C THR A 14 52.86 29.65 4.77
N ASP A 15 51.72 29.75 4.08
CA ASP A 15 51.63 30.62 2.89
C ASP A 15 50.19 31.08 2.58
N THR A 16 50.13 32.34 2.15
CA THR A 16 48.97 33.19 1.87
C THR A 16 48.46 33.01 0.44
N HIS A 17 47.14 32.95 0.23
CA HIS A 17 46.48 33.61 -0.92
C HIS A 17 44.94 33.70 -0.75
N HIS A 18 44.44 34.92 -0.84
CA HIS A 18 43.08 35.32 -1.26
C HIS A 18 43.24 36.10 -2.59
N PRO A 19 42.20 36.43 -3.37
CA PRO A 19 40.75 36.14 -3.23
C PRO A 19 40.10 35.64 -4.55
N GLY A 20 38.83 35.23 -4.49
CA GLY A 20 38.04 34.98 -5.71
C GLY A 20 36.57 34.73 -5.38
N GLY A 21 35.79 35.80 -5.30
CA GLY A 21 34.33 35.73 -5.26
C GLY A 21 33.78 35.37 -6.63
N ALA A 22 32.79 34.47 -6.66
CA ALA A 22 31.90 34.28 -7.79
C ALA A 22 30.47 34.20 -7.25
N CYS A 23 29.65 35.14 -7.69
CA CYS A 23 28.21 35.11 -7.57
C CYS A 23 27.67 33.94 -8.41
N GLU A 24 26.93 33.01 -7.81
CA GLU A 24 26.06 32.13 -8.56
C GLU A 24 24.68 32.78 -8.72
N SER A 25 24.37 33.07 -9.98
CA SER A 25 23.12 33.60 -10.47
C SER A 25 21.99 32.58 -10.37
N VAL A 26 20.88 32.98 -9.77
CA VAL A 26 19.57 32.32 -9.85
C VAL A 26 19.08 32.37 -11.32
N PRO A 27 18.61 31.27 -11.93
CA PRO A 27 17.93 31.35 -13.22
C PRO A 27 16.46 31.72 -13.03
N GLU A 28 16.05 32.87 -13.58
CA GLU A 28 14.63 33.20 -13.80
C GLU A 28 14.01 32.29 -14.88
N PRO A 29 12.72 31.95 -14.78
CA PRO A 29 12.04 31.16 -15.80
C PRO A 29 11.77 32.01 -17.05
N TYR A 30 12.27 31.54 -18.19
CA TYR A 30 11.94 32.09 -19.51
C TYR A 30 10.48 31.72 -19.85
N GLU A 31 9.56 32.67 -19.78
CA GLU A 31 8.25 32.54 -20.41
C GLU A 31 8.40 32.74 -21.94
N ASP A 32 7.89 31.79 -22.73
CA ASP A 32 7.88 31.87 -24.19
C ASP A 32 6.82 32.89 -24.64
N ILE A 33 7.25 34.12 -24.90
CA ILE A 33 6.40 35.28 -25.26
C ILE A 33 5.98 35.29 -26.75
N ARG A 34 6.43 34.30 -27.54
CA ARG A 34 6.13 34.20 -28.98
C ARG A 34 4.61 34.10 -29.33
N PRO A 35 3.72 33.51 -28.51
CA PRO A 35 2.29 33.46 -28.81
C PRO A 35 1.60 34.82 -28.68
N ILE A 36 2.06 35.68 -27.77
CA ILE A 36 1.47 37.00 -27.52
C ILE A 36 1.77 37.93 -28.71
N PHE A 37 3.00 37.90 -29.21
CA PHE A 37 3.40 38.63 -30.41
C PHE A 37 2.63 38.21 -31.68
N ALA A 38 2.32 36.92 -31.83
CA ALA A 38 1.54 36.42 -32.96
C ALA A 38 0.07 36.85 -32.91
N MET A 39 -0.49 36.99 -31.70
CA MET A 39 -1.88 37.44 -31.50
C MET A 39 -2.03 38.95 -31.73
N GLU A 40 -1.02 39.74 -31.37
CA GLU A 40 -0.98 41.19 -31.59
C GLU A 40 -0.88 41.54 -33.09
N GLN A 41 -0.05 40.82 -33.85
CA GLN A 41 0.05 40.99 -35.31
C GLN A 41 -1.23 40.56 -36.05
N ALA A 42 -1.94 39.54 -35.56
CA ALA A 42 -3.21 39.12 -36.15
C ALA A 42 -4.33 40.17 -35.93
N LEU A 43 -4.34 40.83 -34.77
CA LEU A 43 -5.29 41.90 -34.45
C LEU A 43 -5.03 43.16 -35.29
N GLU A 44 -3.76 43.54 -35.51
CA GLU A 44 -3.43 44.66 -36.41
C GLU A 44 -3.85 44.40 -37.86
N LEU A 45 -3.71 43.16 -38.35
CA LEU A 45 -4.12 42.79 -39.70
C LEU A 45 -5.64 42.91 -39.90
N VAL A 46 -6.42 42.50 -38.89
CA VAL A 46 -7.90 42.62 -38.90
C VAL A 46 -8.32 44.09 -38.84
N TYR A 47 -7.65 44.91 -38.03
CA TYR A 47 -7.92 46.35 -37.92
C TYR A 47 -7.63 47.09 -39.23
N SER A 48 -6.52 46.76 -39.89
CA SER A 48 -6.13 47.36 -41.18
C SER A 48 -7.09 47.01 -42.32
N VAL A 49 -7.62 45.78 -42.34
CA VAL A 49 -8.65 45.37 -43.31
C VAL A 49 -9.98 46.08 -43.03
N GLN A 50 -10.36 46.30 -41.77
CA GLN A 50 -11.57 47.07 -41.41
C GLN A 50 -11.49 48.54 -41.83
N GLU A 51 -10.33 49.19 -41.67
CA GLU A 51 -10.11 50.58 -42.11
C GLU A 51 -10.13 50.72 -43.64
N PHE A 52 -9.57 49.74 -44.37
CA PHE A 52 -9.61 49.72 -45.83
C PHE A 52 -11.05 49.73 -46.37
N PHE A 53 -11.95 48.94 -45.79
CA PHE A 53 -13.37 48.90 -46.19
C PHE A 53 -14.17 50.14 -45.74
N LYS A 54 -13.82 50.77 -44.61
CA LYS A 54 -14.43 52.05 -44.19
C LYS A 54 -14.10 53.21 -45.14
N SER A 55 -12.90 53.24 -45.72
CA SER A 55 -12.50 54.31 -46.66
C SER A 55 -13.26 54.28 -48.01
N SER A 56 -13.90 53.15 -48.33
CA SER A 56 -14.60 52.95 -49.61
C SER A 56 -16.05 53.47 -49.65
N ASN A 57 -16.57 54.04 -48.55
CA ASN A 57 -17.94 54.57 -48.47
C ASN A 57 -18.00 55.89 -47.69
N SER A 58 -17.82 57.03 -48.38
CA SER A 58 -18.28 58.34 -47.90
C SER A 58 -18.80 59.19 -49.07
N PRO A 59 -19.97 59.85 -48.98
CA PRO A 59 -20.54 60.65 -50.07
C PRO A 59 -20.37 62.16 -49.85
N GLU A 60 -19.97 62.93 -50.87
CA GLU A 60 -20.51 64.29 -51.12
C GLU A 60 -20.07 64.91 -52.46
N TYR A 61 -20.96 65.75 -53.00
CA TYR A 61 -20.93 66.65 -54.18
C TYR A 61 -21.59 66.22 -55.51
N GLU A 62 -22.33 67.19 -56.06
CA GLU A 62 -23.54 67.12 -56.88
C GLU A 62 -23.36 67.05 -58.41
N ALA A 63 -24.46 66.61 -59.04
CA ALA A 63 -25.09 67.07 -60.29
C ALA A 63 -24.76 66.42 -61.66
N MET A 64 -25.89 66.09 -62.31
CA MET A 64 -26.21 65.98 -63.75
C MET A 64 -26.07 64.63 -64.50
N GLU A 65 -27.27 64.12 -64.82
CA GLU A 65 -27.71 63.43 -66.04
C GLU A 65 -27.41 61.94 -66.35
N THR A 66 -28.54 61.20 -66.41
CA THR A 66 -28.92 60.09 -67.32
C THR A 66 -28.51 58.63 -67.02
N LYS A 67 -29.56 57.86 -66.66
CA LYS A 67 -29.87 56.44 -66.92
C LYS A 67 -28.72 55.43 -67.16
N GLY A 68 -28.65 54.42 -66.28
CA GLY A 68 -28.57 53.02 -66.70
C GLY A 68 -27.71 52.03 -65.91
N ARG A 69 -28.39 51.18 -65.11
CA ARG A 69 -28.19 49.71 -64.98
C ARG A 69 -27.22 49.11 -63.93
N SER A 70 -27.85 48.29 -63.07
CA SER A 70 -27.42 47.15 -62.22
C SER A 70 -26.29 47.27 -61.17
N LYS A 71 -26.70 47.26 -59.89
CA LYS A 71 -25.91 46.93 -58.69
C LYS A 71 -25.51 45.45 -58.69
N GLY A 72 -24.22 45.18 -58.54
CA GLY A 72 -23.69 43.84 -58.37
C GLY A 72 -22.26 43.85 -57.84
N TRP A 73 -21.99 44.59 -56.75
CA TRP A 73 -20.68 44.55 -56.09
C TRP A 73 -20.79 45.00 -54.63
N CYS A 74 -21.26 44.13 -53.74
CA CYS A 74 -21.11 44.33 -52.28
C CYS A 74 -21.21 43.03 -51.46
N SER A 75 -21.21 41.85 -52.11
CA SER A 75 -21.37 40.53 -51.46
C SER A 75 -20.05 39.75 -51.33
N CYS A 76 -19.07 39.95 -52.21
CA CYS A 76 -17.83 39.16 -52.19
C CYS A 76 -16.86 39.51 -51.05
N GLY A 77 -16.88 40.74 -50.54
CA GLY A 77 -15.95 41.17 -49.47
C GLY A 77 -16.26 40.50 -48.12
N TRP A 78 -17.54 40.47 -47.75
CA TRP A 78 -17.98 39.86 -46.49
C TRP A 78 -17.85 38.33 -46.48
N PHE A 79 -18.00 37.68 -47.65
CA PHE A 79 -17.79 36.25 -47.77
C PHE A 79 -16.33 35.85 -47.54
N MET A 80 -15.38 36.62 -48.11
CA MET A 80 -13.95 36.38 -47.91
C MET A 80 -13.52 36.60 -46.45
N VAL A 81 -14.06 37.61 -45.77
CA VAL A 81 -13.79 37.85 -44.34
C VAL A 81 -14.32 36.69 -43.48
N ALA A 82 -15.52 36.17 -43.78
CA ALA A 82 -16.08 35.02 -43.06
C ALA A 82 -15.25 33.74 -43.24
N VAL A 83 -14.74 33.49 -44.45
CA VAL A 83 -13.87 32.32 -44.73
C VAL A 83 -12.53 32.44 -43.99
N ILE A 84 -11.92 33.63 -43.95
CA ILE A 84 -10.66 33.85 -43.22
C ILE A 84 -10.87 33.65 -41.72
N LEU A 85 -11.95 34.20 -41.15
CA LEU A 85 -12.30 34.00 -39.74
C LEU A 85 -12.52 32.52 -39.40
N ALA A 86 -13.21 31.77 -40.27
CA ALA A 86 -13.43 30.33 -40.07
C ALA A 86 -12.11 29.54 -40.08
N LEU A 87 -11.16 29.89 -40.96
CA LEU A 87 -9.84 29.25 -41.03
C LEU A 87 -8.97 29.58 -39.82
N VAL A 88 -9.03 30.82 -39.30
CA VAL A 88 -8.32 31.22 -38.08
C VAL A 88 -8.88 30.47 -36.86
N VAL A 89 -10.20 30.39 -36.71
CA VAL A 89 -10.84 29.62 -35.62
C VAL A 89 -10.47 28.15 -35.71
N ALA A 90 -10.51 27.55 -36.90
CA ALA A 90 -10.09 26.17 -37.10
C ALA A 90 -8.62 25.95 -36.73
N GLY A 91 -7.73 26.88 -37.10
CA GLY A 91 -6.31 26.84 -36.72
C GLY A 91 -6.10 26.92 -35.22
N VAL A 92 -6.81 27.80 -34.52
CA VAL A 92 -6.76 27.92 -33.05
C VAL A 92 -7.28 26.66 -32.37
N VAL A 93 -8.37 26.06 -32.86
CA VAL A 93 -8.90 24.79 -32.32
C VAL A 93 -7.91 23.65 -32.53
N VAL A 94 -7.26 23.55 -33.69
CA VAL A 94 -6.23 22.53 -33.95
C VAL A 94 -5.00 22.73 -33.05
N MET A 95 -4.54 23.97 -32.85
CA MET A 95 -3.43 24.26 -31.93
C MET A 95 -3.81 23.95 -30.48
N TYR A 96 -5.04 24.26 -30.06
CA TYR A 96 -5.55 23.93 -28.73
C TYR A 96 -5.63 22.40 -28.53
N GLN A 97 -6.13 21.66 -29.53
CA GLN A 97 -6.18 20.20 -29.51
C GLN A 97 -4.79 19.55 -29.54
N GLN A 98 -3.82 20.12 -30.26
CA GLN A 98 -2.43 19.64 -30.28
C GLN A 98 -1.70 19.91 -28.96
N LYS A 99 -1.95 21.06 -28.32
CA LYS A 99 -1.42 21.39 -26.98
C LYS A 99 -1.99 20.46 -25.90
N HIS A 100 -3.28 20.13 -25.96
CA HIS A 100 -3.89 19.15 -25.05
C HIS A 100 -3.46 17.70 -25.34
N LYS A 101 -3.26 17.32 -26.61
CA LYS A 101 -2.71 15.99 -26.95
C LYS A 101 -1.26 15.78 -26.50
N HIS A 102 -0.45 16.85 -26.45
CA HIS A 102 0.93 16.77 -25.96
C HIS A 102 1.06 16.94 -24.43
N SER A 103 0.08 17.56 -23.77
CA SER A 103 0.05 17.66 -22.30
C SER A 103 -0.29 16.34 -21.59
N ASP A 104 -0.85 15.36 -22.31
CA ASP A 104 -1.24 14.05 -21.72
C ASP A 104 -0.14 12.97 -21.84
N SER A 105 1.05 13.27 -22.39
CA SER A 105 2.08 12.25 -22.66
C SER A 105 3.44 12.44 -22.00
N GLU A 106 3.64 13.45 -21.16
CA GLU A 106 4.86 13.56 -20.36
C GLU A 106 4.51 13.68 -18.88
N SER A 107 4.72 12.58 -18.16
CA SER A 107 4.74 12.59 -16.70
C SER A 107 5.76 13.65 -16.25
N PRO A 108 5.40 14.59 -15.35
CA PRO A 108 6.37 15.54 -14.82
C PRO A 108 7.53 14.78 -14.15
N PRO A 109 8.74 15.36 -14.12
CA PRO A 109 9.86 14.76 -13.43
C PRO A 109 9.48 14.49 -11.97
N VAL A 110 9.77 13.27 -11.51
CA VAL A 110 9.64 12.86 -10.11
C VAL A 110 10.37 13.87 -9.24
N SER A 111 9.63 14.61 -8.43
CA SER A 111 10.16 15.50 -7.41
C SER A 111 10.70 14.66 -6.24
N ASP A 112 11.91 14.96 -5.77
CA ASP A 112 12.48 14.32 -4.57
C ASP A 112 11.77 14.76 -3.27
N SER A 113 10.80 15.68 -3.35
CA SER A 113 9.97 16.12 -2.23
C SER A 113 8.54 15.57 -2.36
N PRO A 114 7.93 15.08 -1.26
CA PRO A 114 6.51 14.73 -1.20
C PRO A 114 5.64 15.81 -1.87
N GLY A 115 4.74 15.39 -2.76
CA GLY A 115 3.65 16.25 -3.24
C GLY A 115 2.70 16.65 -2.11
N GLU A 116 1.64 17.38 -2.47
CA GLU A 116 0.62 17.78 -1.49
C GLU A 116 0.00 16.55 -0.80
N VAL A 117 -0.02 16.58 0.54
CA VAL A 117 -0.59 15.52 1.36
C VAL A 117 -2.11 15.47 1.16
N SER A 118 -2.59 14.33 0.70
CA SER A 118 -4.01 14.01 0.68
C SER A 118 -4.50 13.76 2.10
N GLN A 119 -5.10 14.79 2.70
CA GLN A 119 -5.63 14.72 4.06
C GLN A 119 -6.59 13.54 4.25
N LYS A 120 -7.41 13.24 3.24
CA LYS A 120 -8.31 12.08 3.21
C LYS A 120 -7.59 10.77 3.55
N TYR A 121 -6.45 10.49 2.90
CA TYR A 121 -5.71 9.25 3.12
C TYR A 121 -4.82 9.31 4.38
N ALA A 122 -4.34 10.50 4.75
CA ALA A 122 -3.62 10.69 6.01
C ALA A 122 -4.52 10.42 7.24
N ASP A 123 -5.77 10.92 7.22
CA ASP A 123 -6.75 10.68 8.29
C ASP A 123 -7.14 9.20 8.37
N ALA A 124 -7.38 8.56 7.21
CA ALA A 124 -7.63 7.13 7.16
C ALA A 124 -6.45 6.33 7.70
N LEU A 125 -5.21 6.69 7.35
CA LEU A 125 -3.99 6.00 7.79
C LEU A 125 -3.84 6.10 9.32
N ASN A 126 -4.05 7.29 9.88
CA ASN A 126 -4.04 7.49 11.33
C ASN A 126 -5.09 6.63 12.04
N LEU A 127 -6.30 6.51 11.48
CA LEU A 127 -7.32 5.62 12.03
C LEU A 127 -6.87 4.15 11.93
N THR A 128 -6.47 3.68 10.75
CA THR A 128 -6.05 2.28 10.54
C THR A 128 -4.95 1.86 11.53
N LEU A 129 -4.01 2.75 11.86
CA LEU A 129 -2.95 2.45 12.84
C LEU A 129 -3.47 2.34 14.29
N GLN A 130 -4.53 3.06 14.66
CA GLN A 130 -5.16 2.92 15.99
C GLN A 130 -5.76 1.53 16.20
N PHE A 131 -6.18 0.84 15.14
CA PHE A 131 -6.69 -0.52 15.27
C PHE A 131 -5.62 -1.49 15.79
N PHE A 132 -4.35 -1.28 15.47
CA PHE A 132 -3.28 -2.11 16.02
C PHE A 132 -3.14 -1.92 17.54
N ASP A 133 -3.31 -0.69 18.05
CA ASP A 133 -3.36 -0.44 19.50
C ASP A 133 -4.57 -1.15 20.14
N ILE A 134 -5.70 -1.21 19.44
CA ILE A 134 -6.90 -1.98 19.86
C ILE A 134 -6.65 -3.49 19.87
N GLN A 135 -5.73 -4.03 19.07
CA GLN A 135 -5.46 -5.46 19.01
C GLN A 135 -4.33 -5.93 19.94
N LYS A 136 -3.54 -5.01 20.52
CA LYS A 136 -2.41 -5.37 21.40
C LYS A 136 -2.88 -6.24 22.59
N ALA A 137 -2.18 -7.35 22.80
CA ALA A 137 -2.26 -8.15 24.02
C ALA A 137 -1.02 -7.91 24.90
N GLY A 138 -1.10 -8.31 26.17
CA GLY A 138 -0.02 -8.18 27.14
C GLY A 138 -0.20 -6.97 28.03
N GLN A 139 0.89 -6.57 28.69
CA GLN A 139 0.95 -5.33 29.47
C GLN A 139 1.07 -4.15 28.50
N LEU A 140 0.07 -3.29 28.42
CA LEU A 140 0.03 -2.22 27.43
C LEU A 140 0.95 -1.05 27.83
N GLU A 141 1.80 -0.65 26.90
CA GLU A 141 2.74 0.47 27.08
C GLU A 141 2.23 1.70 26.30
N ASN A 142 2.22 2.88 26.93
CA ASN A 142 1.74 4.13 26.33
C ASN A 142 0.33 4.00 25.69
N ASN A 143 -0.58 3.27 26.36
CA ASN A 143 -1.89 2.94 25.80
C ASN A 143 -2.70 4.21 25.48
N LYS A 144 -3.10 4.34 24.20
CA LYS A 144 -3.93 5.44 23.68
C LYS A 144 -5.42 5.08 23.65
N ILE A 145 -5.77 3.82 23.90
CA ILE A 145 -7.13 3.30 23.82
C ILE A 145 -7.67 3.13 25.24
N GLU A 146 -8.42 4.12 25.73
CA GLU A 146 -8.87 4.20 27.12
C GLU A 146 -9.70 3.00 27.60
N TRP A 147 -10.40 2.33 26.68
CA TRP A 147 -11.23 1.17 26.97
C TRP A 147 -10.49 -0.17 26.83
N ARG A 148 -9.20 -0.17 26.49
CA ARG A 148 -8.33 -1.35 26.53
C ARG A 148 -7.47 -1.33 27.79
N GLY A 149 -7.15 -2.51 28.31
CA GLY A 149 -6.24 -2.70 29.44
C GLY A 149 -5.34 -3.92 29.26
N ASP A 150 -4.54 -4.17 30.29
CA ASP A 150 -3.61 -5.30 30.35
C ASP A 150 -4.36 -6.63 30.27
N SER A 151 -3.91 -7.52 29.39
CA SER A 151 -4.56 -8.82 29.17
C SER A 151 -3.56 -9.91 28.84
N ALA A 152 -3.96 -11.18 29.03
CA ALA A 152 -3.17 -12.36 28.63
C ALA A 152 -1.70 -12.36 29.17
N LEU A 153 -1.50 -11.84 30.38
CA LEU A 153 -0.18 -11.65 31.02
C LEU A 153 0.55 -12.97 31.35
N ASP A 154 -0.19 -14.08 31.32
CA ASP A 154 0.32 -15.42 31.64
C ASP A 154 0.65 -16.25 30.40
N ASP A 155 0.38 -15.73 29.20
CA ASP A 155 0.66 -16.41 27.93
C ASP A 155 2.15 -16.80 27.85
N GLY A 156 2.43 -18.08 27.60
CA GLY A 156 3.79 -18.62 27.48
C GLY A 156 4.38 -19.21 28.77
N LYS A 157 3.81 -18.93 29.95
CA LYS A 157 4.38 -19.39 31.24
C LYS A 157 4.53 -20.91 31.34
N GLU A 158 3.61 -21.68 30.76
CA GLU A 158 3.69 -23.16 30.76
C GLU A 158 4.90 -23.71 29.98
N ALA A 159 5.47 -22.91 29.07
CA ALA A 159 6.70 -23.22 28.34
C ALA A 159 7.94 -22.48 28.86
N ASN A 160 7.83 -21.75 29.98
CA ASN A 160 8.87 -20.87 30.50
C ASN A 160 9.31 -19.81 29.46
N LEU A 161 8.33 -19.24 28.75
CA LEU A 161 8.48 -18.15 27.78
C LEU A 161 7.59 -16.97 28.17
N ASP A 162 7.93 -15.78 27.68
CA ASP A 162 7.04 -14.62 27.70
C ASP A 162 6.39 -14.46 26.33
N LEU A 163 5.15 -14.95 26.20
CA LEU A 163 4.33 -14.81 25.00
C LEU A 163 3.16 -13.84 25.25
N SER A 164 3.28 -12.95 26.24
CA SER A 164 2.22 -12.01 26.64
C SER A 164 1.96 -10.92 25.60
N LYS A 165 2.99 -10.42 24.91
CA LYS A 165 2.87 -9.47 23.79
C LYS A 165 2.25 -10.13 22.53
N GLY A 166 2.23 -9.39 21.43
CA GLY A 166 1.57 -9.79 20.19
C GLY A 166 0.18 -9.17 20.09
N MET A 167 -0.58 -9.61 19.08
CA MET A 167 -1.89 -9.07 18.79
C MET A 167 -2.94 -10.18 18.80
N TYR A 168 -4.15 -9.85 19.23
CA TYR A 168 -5.30 -10.67 18.90
C TYR A 168 -5.57 -10.59 17.40
N ASP A 169 -6.02 -11.68 16.82
CA ASP A 169 -6.11 -11.83 15.37
C ASP A 169 -7.21 -10.96 14.75
N ALA A 170 -8.41 -11.04 15.33
CA ALA A 170 -9.63 -10.43 14.81
C ALA A 170 -10.53 -9.90 15.95
N GLY A 171 -11.80 -10.29 15.99
CA GLY A 171 -12.71 -9.96 17.09
C GLY A 171 -12.59 -10.86 18.32
N ASP A 172 -11.69 -11.84 18.27
CA ASP A 172 -11.40 -12.86 19.28
C ASP A 172 -10.17 -12.51 20.13
N HIS A 173 -9.77 -13.42 21.02
CA HIS A 173 -8.56 -13.25 21.82
C HIS A 173 -7.49 -14.31 21.53
N ILE A 174 -7.52 -14.91 20.35
CA ILE A 174 -6.49 -15.86 19.94
C ILE A 174 -5.32 -15.12 19.29
N LYS A 175 -4.11 -15.58 19.60
CA LYS A 175 -2.90 -15.15 18.89
C LYS A 175 -2.56 -16.17 17.82
N PHE A 176 -3.07 -16.00 16.61
CA PHE A 176 -2.71 -16.84 15.46
C PHE A 176 -1.41 -16.33 14.82
N GLY A 177 -0.34 -17.11 14.92
CA GLY A 177 1.00 -16.70 14.51
C GLY A 177 1.16 -16.50 13.01
N PHE A 178 0.46 -17.28 12.18
CA PHE A 178 0.57 -17.20 10.72
C PHE A 178 0.04 -15.86 10.14
N PRO A 179 -1.23 -15.47 10.35
CA PRO A 179 -1.72 -14.16 9.93
C PRO A 179 -1.04 -12.99 10.66
N MET A 180 -0.59 -13.17 11.92
CA MET A 180 0.14 -12.14 12.65
C MET A 180 1.53 -11.88 12.05
N ALA A 181 2.25 -12.94 11.65
CA ALA A 181 3.53 -12.80 10.95
C ALA A 181 3.33 -12.07 9.62
N PHE A 182 2.30 -12.43 8.84
CA PHE A 182 1.96 -11.73 7.62
C PHE A 182 1.65 -10.25 7.85
N SER A 183 0.93 -9.91 8.93
CA SER A 183 0.68 -8.51 9.33
C SER A 183 1.98 -7.73 9.56
N ALA A 184 2.96 -8.33 10.23
CA ALA A 184 4.28 -7.72 10.43
C ALA A 184 5.06 -7.56 9.12
N THR A 185 5.00 -8.54 8.21
CA THR A 185 5.63 -8.41 6.89
C THR A 185 5.00 -7.25 6.11
N MET A 186 3.68 -7.10 6.14
CA MET A 186 2.98 -6.02 5.42
C MET A 186 3.24 -4.64 6.02
N LEU A 187 3.26 -4.50 7.35
CA LEU A 187 3.69 -3.26 8.02
C LEU A 187 5.14 -2.91 7.66
N SER A 188 6.04 -3.90 7.65
CA SER A 188 7.43 -3.70 7.24
C SER A 188 7.53 -3.24 5.80
N TRP A 189 6.80 -3.88 4.89
CA TRP A 189 6.80 -3.51 3.47
C TRP A 189 6.27 -2.09 3.26
N ALA A 190 5.18 -1.72 3.96
CA ALA A 190 4.65 -0.36 3.95
C ALA A 190 5.68 0.67 4.43
N ILE A 191 6.37 0.42 5.54
CA ILE A 191 7.38 1.34 6.08
C ILE A 191 8.60 1.45 5.14
N LEU A 192 9.03 0.34 4.54
CA LEU A 192 10.18 0.31 3.64
C LEU A 192 9.93 1.02 2.31
N GLU A 193 8.72 0.92 1.76
CA GLU A 193 8.37 1.63 0.52
C GLU A 193 7.92 3.07 0.77
N TYR A 194 7.23 3.32 1.89
CA TYR A 194 6.49 4.56 2.12
C TYR A 194 6.78 5.26 3.46
N GLY A 195 7.94 5.02 4.08
CA GLY A 195 8.30 5.61 5.38
C GLY A 195 8.18 7.14 5.41
N ASP A 196 8.58 7.83 4.34
CA ASP A 196 8.49 9.29 4.22
C ASP A 196 7.03 9.79 4.18
N GLN A 197 6.13 9.02 3.58
CA GLN A 197 4.69 9.35 3.45
C GLN A 197 3.98 9.10 4.78
N ILE A 198 4.31 8.00 5.45
CA ILE A 198 3.84 7.71 6.80
C ILE A 198 4.34 8.81 7.75
N GLN A 199 5.59 9.27 7.60
CA GLN A 199 6.13 10.39 8.37
C GLN A 199 5.44 11.72 8.04
N ALA A 200 5.13 11.99 6.77
CA ALA A 200 4.38 13.19 6.38
C ALA A 200 2.96 13.22 6.97
N ALA A 201 2.38 12.04 7.23
CA ALA A 201 1.12 11.88 7.98
C ALA A 201 1.30 11.86 9.52
N ASN A 202 2.54 12.01 10.02
CA ASN A 202 2.92 11.90 11.44
C ASN A 202 2.61 10.54 12.08
N GLN A 203 2.71 9.46 11.30
CA GLN A 203 2.34 8.11 11.73
C GLN A 203 3.50 7.12 11.81
N LEU A 204 4.74 7.54 11.49
CA LEU A 204 5.86 6.60 11.34
C LEU A 204 6.19 5.87 12.64
N GLU A 205 6.22 6.60 13.76
CA GLU A 205 6.43 6.03 15.09
C GLU A 205 5.33 5.02 15.45
N SER A 206 4.05 5.34 15.19
CA SER A 206 2.93 4.43 15.49
C SER A 206 2.97 3.14 14.64
N ALA A 207 3.39 3.25 13.37
CA ALA A 207 3.61 2.09 12.51
C ALA A 207 4.79 1.22 12.99
N GLN A 208 5.91 1.84 13.38
CA GLN A 208 7.08 1.15 13.91
C GLN A 208 6.79 0.49 15.27
N ASP A 209 6.04 1.15 16.15
CA ASP A 209 5.62 0.60 17.44
C ASP A 209 4.72 -0.62 17.28
N SER A 210 3.76 -0.54 16.34
CA SER A 210 2.87 -1.66 16.02
C SER A 210 3.66 -2.85 15.47
N LEU A 211 4.59 -2.60 14.54
CA LEU A 211 5.48 -3.62 14.01
C LEU A 211 6.33 -4.25 15.10
N LYS A 212 6.95 -3.42 15.96
CA LYS A 212 7.80 -3.89 17.05
C LYS A 212 7.04 -4.75 18.05
N TRP A 213 5.79 -4.39 18.36
CA TRP A 213 4.95 -5.17 19.28
C TRP A 213 4.71 -6.59 18.77
N ILE A 214 4.51 -6.74 17.46
CA ILE A 214 4.36 -8.05 16.81
C ILE A 214 5.71 -8.78 16.81
N THR A 215 6.80 -8.13 16.39
CA THR A 215 8.10 -8.81 16.26
C THR A 215 8.72 -9.19 17.60
N ASP A 216 8.45 -8.46 18.69
CA ASP A 216 8.82 -8.86 20.04
C ASP A 216 8.17 -10.22 20.42
N PHE A 217 6.88 -10.40 20.09
CA PHE A 217 6.21 -11.69 20.26
C PHE A 217 6.82 -12.78 19.37
N LEU A 218 7.06 -12.50 18.08
CA LEU A 218 7.61 -13.49 17.14
C LEU A 218 9.03 -13.95 17.52
N ILE A 219 9.87 -13.06 18.07
CA ILE A 219 11.18 -13.42 18.62
C ILE A 219 11.01 -14.41 19.79
N ASN A 220 10.15 -14.07 20.76
CA ASN A 220 9.93 -14.90 21.94
C ASN A 220 9.27 -16.24 21.61
N ALA A 221 8.43 -16.26 20.58
CA ALA A 221 7.80 -17.45 20.03
C ALA A 221 8.80 -18.41 19.35
N HIS A 222 10.01 -17.96 19.01
CA HIS A 222 11.08 -18.76 18.43
C HIS A 222 12.26 -18.96 19.42
N PRO A 223 12.10 -19.77 20.48
CA PRO A 223 13.11 -19.91 21.54
C PRO A 223 14.30 -20.80 21.15
N LYS A 224 14.18 -21.61 20.10
CA LYS A 224 15.21 -22.55 19.62
C LYS A 224 15.11 -22.70 18.10
N ASP A 225 16.24 -22.96 17.47
CA ASP A 225 16.42 -22.99 16.00
C ASP A 225 15.34 -23.70 15.18
N ASN A 226 14.73 -24.77 15.69
CA ASN A 226 13.68 -25.54 15.00
C ASN A 226 12.42 -25.69 15.86
N VAL A 227 12.07 -24.66 16.65
CA VAL A 227 10.85 -24.62 17.47
C VAL A 227 10.23 -23.24 17.35
N LEU A 228 9.01 -23.18 16.82
CA LEU A 228 8.23 -21.95 16.73
C LEU A 228 6.85 -22.17 17.35
N TYR A 229 6.49 -21.35 18.33
CA TYR A 229 5.14 -21.27 18.87
C TYR A 229 4.26 -20.45 17.93
N ILE A 230 3.19 -21.06 17.43
CA ILE A 230 2.36 -20.52 16.35
C ILE A 230 0.94 -20.16 16.81
N GLN A 231 0.58 -20.54 18.04
CA GLN A 231 -0.72 -20.21 18.59
C GLN A 231 -0.64 -20.09 20.11
N VAL A 232 -1.36 -19.10 20.65
CA VAL A 232 -1.67 -19.01 22.08
C VAL A 232 -3.17 -18.87 22.25
N GLY A 233 -3.75 -19.80 23.01
CA GLY A 233 -5.19 -19.95 23.17
C GLY A 233 -5.75 -21.19 22.47
N ASP A 234 -6.84 -21.73 23.01
CA ASP A 234 -7.67 -22.74 22.35
C ASP A 234 -8.83 -22.01 21.66
N PRO A 235 -8.87 -21.95 20.33
CA PRO A 235 -9.89 -21.19 19.61
C PRO A 235 -11.28 -21.77 19.82
N VAL A 236 -11.41 -23.08 20.11
CA VAL A 236 -12.72 -23.67 20.44
C VAL A 236 -13.22 -23.18 21.80
N ALA A 237 -12.33 -22.97 22.76
CA ALA A 237 -12.68 -22.44 24.08
C ALA A 237 -12.95 -20.93 24.02
N ASP A 238 -12.05 -20.16 23.39
CA ASP A 238 -12.17 -18.71 23.20
C ASP A 238 -13.43 -18.33 22.44
N HIS A 239 -13.78 -19.06 21.38
CA HIS A 239 -14.97 -18.79 20.57
C HIS A 239 -16.28 -19.24 21.23
N LYS A 240 -16.22 -19.96 22.35
CA LYS A 240 -17.39 -20.22 23.23
C LYS A 240 -17.61 -19.12 24.27
N CYS A 241 -16.71 -18.13 24.31
CA CYS A 241 -16.75 -17.03 25.25
C CYS A 241 -16.93 -15.69 24.52
N TRP A 242 -17.77 -14.82 25.07
CA TRP A 242 -17.88 -13.43 24.64
C TRP A 242 -17.60 -12.51 25.83
N GLU A 243 -16.32 -12.33 26.15
CA GLU A 243 -15.88 -11.54 27.30
C GLU A 243 -14.84 -10.50 26.90
N ARG A 244 -14.41 -9.64 27.82
CA ARG A 244 -13.30 -8.72 27.56
C ARG A 244 -11.95 -9.44 27.62
N PRO A 245 -10.95 -9.02 26.84
CA PRO A 245 -9.62 -9.64 26.90
C PRO A 245 -9.00 -9.52 28.29
N GLU A 246 -9.28 -8.43 29.01
CA GLU A 246 -8.80 -8.20 30.38
C GLU A 246 -9.47 -9.12 31.43
N SER A 247 -10.58 -9.78 31.07
CA SER A 247 -11.38 -10.63 31.97
C SER A 247 -11.24 -12.13 31.72
N MET A 248 -10.45 -12.53 30.70
CA MET A 248 -10.19 -13.93 30.36
C MET A 248 -9.69 -14.72 31.58
N LYS A 249 -10.26 -15.92 31.76
CA LYS A 249 -9.94 -16.85 32.88
C LYS A 249 -9.66 -18.26 32.39
N GLU A 250 -10.01 -18.56 31.15
CA GLU A 250 -9.78 -19.81 30.49
C GLU A 250 -8.29 -20.09 30.32
N LYS A 251 -7.94 -21.39 30.27
CA LYS A 251 -6.57 -21.78 29.96
C LYS A 251 -6.28 -21.39 28.51
N ARG A 252 -5.13 -20.77 28.28
CA ARG A 252 -4.64 -20.37 26.95
C ARG A 252 -3.45 -21.25 26.53
N PRO A 253 -3.70 -22.48 26.03
CA PRO A 253 -2.64 -23.42 25.70
C PRO A 253 -1.80 -22.96 24.50
N LEU A 254 -0.61 -23.54 24.40
CA LEU A 254 0.35 -23.26 23.33
C LEU A 254 0.35 -24.34 22.24
N ILE A 255 0.36 -23.92 20.97
CA ILE A 255 0.66 -24.79 19.82
C ILE A 255 2.00 -24.36 19.22
N GLN A 256 2.83 -25.34 18.85
CA GLN A 256 4.12 -25.09 18.22
C GLN A 256 4.33 -26.02 17.03
N VAL A 257 5.14 -25.57 16.08
CA VAL A 257 5.75 -26.40 15.04
C VAL A 257 7.20 -26.69 15.41
N ASN A 258 7.68 -27.87 15.05
CA ASN A 258 9.04 -28.32 15.31
C ASN A 258 9.47 -29.41 14.31
N THR A 259 10.62 -30.03 14.51
CA THR A 259 11.12 -31.08 13.59
C THR A 259 10.24 -32.32 13.46
N SER A 260 9.36 -32.60 14.43
CA SER A 260 8.43 -33.74 14.42
C SER A 260 7.03 -33.38 13.92
N SER A 261 6.63 -32.11 14.04
CA SER A 261 5.41 -31.54 13.48
C SER A 261 5.76 -30.25 12.74
N PRO A 262 6.32 -30.33 11.52
CA PRO A 262 6.81 -29.16 10.82
C PRO A 262 5.68 -28.25 10.35
N GLY A 263 6.01 -26.98 10.11
CA GLY A 263 5.06 -26.02 9.56
C GLY A 263 5.79 -25.01 8.70
N THR A 264 5.90 -25.36 7.42
CA THR A 264 6.74 -24.63 6.46
C THR A 264 6.24 -23.19 6.27
N GLU A 265 4.92 -23.03 6.11
CA GLU A 265 4.27 -21.75 5.84
C GLU A 265 4.52 -20.75 6.95
N VAL A 266 4.10 -21.11 8.17
CA VAL A 266 4.18 -20.22 9.33
C VAL A 266 5.63 -19.94 9.73
N ALA A 267 6.54 -20.90 9.58
CA ALA A 267 7.97 -20.66 9.82
C ALA A 267 8.57 -19.71 8.77
N ALA A 268 8.24 -19.90 7.49
CA ALA A 268 8.74 -19.05 6.41
C ALA A 268 8.11 -17.64 6.43
N GLU A 269 6.82 -17.49 6.70
CA GLU A 269 6.19 -16.16 6.87
C GLU A 269 6.76 -15.44 8.09
N THR A 270 7.01 -16.14 9.20
CA THR A 270 7.70 -15.53 10.35
C THR A 270 9.13 -15.12 10.00
N ALA A 271 9.83 -15.89 9.16
CA ALA A 271 11.13 -15.50 8.63
C ALA A 271 11.03 -14.25 7.74
N ALA A 272 10.02 -14.15 6.87
CA ALA A 272 9.76 -12.97 6.04
C ALA A 272 9.49 -11.72 6.90
N ALA A 273 8.66 -11.86 7.93
CA ALA A 273 8.32 -10.79 8.88
C ALA A 273 9.56 -10.26 9.59
N LEU A 274 10.39 -11.15 10.14
CA LEU A 274 11.58 -10.77 10.89
C LEU A 274 12.71 -10.25 9.95
N ALA A 275 12.84 -10.80 8.74
CA ALA A 275 13.80 -10.31 7.76
C ALA A 275 13.45 -8.89 7.28
N SER A 276 12.19 -8.65 6.91
CA SER A 276 11.71 -7.33 6.48
C SER A 276 11.76 -6.31 7.61
N ALA A 277 11.35 -6.67 8.83
CA ALA A 277 11.46 -5.79 10.00
C ALA A 277 12.94 -5.45 10.32
N SER A 278 13.88 -6.38 10.09
CA SER A 278 15.30 -6.09 10.31
C SER A 278 15.81 -4.93 9.44
N LEU A 279 15.29 -4.76 8.23
CA LEU A 279 15.58 -3.62 7.36
C LEU A 279 15.00 -2.32 7.94
N VAL A 280 13.75 -2.34 8.42
CA VAL A 280 13.08 -1.18 9.02
C VAL A 280 13.88 -0.61 10.20
N PHE A 281 14.32 -1.49 11.11
CA PHE A 281 15.03 -1.06 12.32
C PHE A 281 16.55 -0.92 12.14
N LYS A 282 17.10 -1.15 10.95
CA LYS A 282 18.55 -1.21 10.71
C LYS A 282 19.28 0.07 11.14
N SER A 283 18.69 1.23 10.85
CA SER A 283 19.28 2.55 11.14
C SER A 283 18.92 3.07 12.54
N THR A 284 17.77 2.70 13.09
CA THR A 284 17.25 3.20 14.36
C THR A 284 17.64 2.33 15.56
N ASP A 285 17.70 1.01 15.38
CA ASP A 285 18.14 0.03 16.39
C ASP A 285 18.84 -1.17 15.73
N SER A 286 20.14 -1.01 15.46
CA SER A 286 20.95 -2.04 14.80
C SER A 286 21.11 -3.33 15.61
N THR A 287 20.97 -3.28 16.94
CA THR A 287 21.05 -4.47 17.80
C THR A 287 19.77 -5.29 17.68
N TYR A 288 18.61 -4.63 17.72
CA TYR A 288 17.33 -5.28 17.48
C TYR A 288 17.23 -5.82 16.05
N SER A 289 17.62 -5.01 15.06
CA SER A 289 17.74 -5.43 13.65
C SER A 289 18.56 -6.72 13.48
N SER A 290 19.74 -6.79 14.12
CA SER A 290 20.59 -7.99 14.08
C SER A 290 19.92 -9.21 14.74
N THR A 291 19.14 -8.99 15.79
CA THR A 291 18.38 -10.04 16.49
C THR A 291 17.26 -10.58 15.60
N LEU A 292 16.47 -9.70 15.01
CA LEU A 292 15.43 -10.04 14.03
C LEU A 292 16.00 -10.89 12.89
N LEU A 293 17.09 -10.44 12.27
CA LEU A 293 17.71 -11.13 11.14
C LEU A 293 18.27 -12.51 11.52
N LYS A 294 18.77 -12.68 12.76
CA LYS A 294 19.21 -13.99 13.25
C LYS A 294 18.03 -14.96 13.32
N HIS A 295 16.93 -14.57 13.96
CA HIS A 295 15.73 -15.40 14.05
C HIS A 295 15.16 -15.71 12.65
N ALA A 296 15.14 -14.73 11.74
CA ALA A 296 14.68 -14.90 10.37
C ALA A 296 15.46 -16.00 9.62
N LYS A 297 16.80 -15.96 9.67
CA LYS A 297 17.66 -16.98 9.02
C LYS A 297 17.44 -18.37 9.59
N GLN A 298 17.31 -18.47 10.91
CA GLN A 298 17.07 -19.75 11.59
C GLN A 298 15.71 -20.34 11.21
N LEU A 299 14.64 -19.55 11.25
CA LEU A 299 13.29 -19.99 10.88
C LEU A 299 13.18 -20.35 9.40
N TYR A 300 13.83 -19.61 8.50
CA TYR A 300 13.89 -20.00 7.10
C TYR A 300 14.65 -21.32 6.92
N SER A 301 15.77 -21.50 7.60
CA SER A 301 16.51 -22.78 7.60
C SER A 301 15.64 -23.93 8.11
N PHE A 302 14.85 -23.71 9.15
CA PHE A 302 13.89 -24.68 9.67
C PHE A 302 12.84 -25.04 8.62
N ALA A 303 12.21 -24.03 8.00
CA ALA A 303 11.18 -24.21 6.97
C ALA A 303 11.70 -24.98 5.74
N VAL A 304 12.89 -24.64 5.22
CA VAL A 304 13.42 -25.32 4.03
C VAL A 304 13.90 -26.75 4.30
N THR A 305 14.31 -27.05 5.55
CA THR A 305 14.85 -28.36 5.96
C THR A 305 13.74 -29.34 6.30
N TYR A 306 12.68 -28.89 6.97
CA TYR A 306 11.56 -29.72 7.42
C TYR A 306 10.28 -29.30 6.71
N ARG A 307 10.15 -29.71 5.44
CA ARG A 307 9.01 -29.34 4.60
C ARG A 307 7.81 -30.24 4.85
N GLU A 308 6.82 -29.68 5.53
CA GLU A 308 5.44 -30.18 5.60
C GLU A 308 4.52 -28.98 5.82
N SER A 309 3.29 -29.06 5.32
CA SER A 309 2.30 -28.04 5.61
C SER A 309 1.94 -28.06 7.08
N TYR A 310 1.91 -26.90 7.74
CA TYR A 310 1.61 -26.83 9.16
C TYR A 310 0.19 -27.33 9.47
N SER A 311 -0.74 -27.14 8.53
CA SER A 311 -2.11 -27.59 8.67
C SER A 311 -2.28 -29.10 8.42
N VAL A 312 -1.31 -29.74 7.76
CA VAL A 312 -1.21 -31.21 7.69
C VAL A 312 -0.61 -31.76 8.98
N SER A 313 0.47 -31.14 9.48
CA SER A 313 1.12 -31.55 10.73
C SER A 313 0.25 -31.36 11.97
N ILE A 314 -0.63 -30.36 11.97
CA ILE A 314 -1.50 -29.97 13.09
C ILE A 314 -2.91 -29.74 12.53
N PRO A 315 -3.69 -30.80 12.27
CA PRO A 315 -4.99 -30.70 11.59
C PRO A 315 -6.00 -29.76 12.26
N GLU A 316 -5.87 -29.50 13.55
CA GLU A 316 -6.77 -28.62 14.31
C GLU A 316 -6.76 -27.18 13.78
N VAL A 317 -5.65 -26.71 13.21
CA VAL A 317 -5.52 -25.33 12.68
C VAL A 317 -6.34 -25.11 11.40
N GLN A 318 -6.71 -26.19 10.70
CA GLN A 318 -7.44 -26.13 9.41
C GLN A 318 -8.80 -25.45 9.54
N THR A 319 -9.41 -25.47 10.73
CA THR A 319 -10.73 -24.86 10.96
C THR A 319 -10.67 -23.33 10.92
N TYR A 320 -9.49 -22.74 11.14
CA TYR A 320 -9.30 -21.30 11.30
C TYR A 320 -8.42 -20.73 10.19
N TYR A 321 -7.15 -21.14 10.15
CA TYR A 321 -6.15 -20.63 9.22
C TYR A 321 -5.56 -21.76 8.37
N ASN A 322 -6.38 -22.51 7.64
CA ASN A 322 -5.84 -23.58 6.79
C ASN A 322 -4.83 -23.05 5.75
N SER A 323 -3.74 -23.79 5.54
CA SER A 323 -2.81 -23.53 4.44
C SER A 323 -3.29 -24.15 3.12
N THR A 324 -3.12 -23.43 2.00
CA THR A 324 -3.29 -23.98 0.64
C THR A 324 -1.98 -24.42 -0.04
N GLY A 325 -0.83 -24.12 0.56
CA GLY A 325 0.50 -24.45 0.06
C GLY A 325 1.59 -23.71 0.85
N TYR A 326 2.85 -24.10 0.65
CA TYR A 326 4.00 -23.42 1.29
C TYR A 326 5.06 -22.90 0.32
N GLY A 327 4.88 -23.19 -0.98
CA GLY A 327 5.89 -22.87 -1.98
C GLY A 327 6.09 -21.36 -2.13
N ASP A 328 5.00 -20.63 -2.01
CA ASP A 328 4.95 -19.18 -2.01
C ASP A 328 5.53 -18.55 -0.74
N GLU A 329 5.28 -19.08 0.47
CA GLU A 329 5.96 -18.58 1.68
C GLU A 329 7.47 -18.78 1.61
N LEU A 330 7.95 -19.90 1.06
CA LEU A 330 9.39 -20.12 0.87
C LEU A 330 10.00 -19.08 -0.08
N LEU A 331 9.34 -18.79 -1.21
CA LEU A 331 9.79 -17.77 -2.16
C LEU A 331 9.74 -16.36 -1.56
N TRP A 332 8.66 -16.07 -0.83
CA TRP A 332 8.43 -14.81 -0.14
C TRP A 332 9.51 -14.52 0.91
N ALA A 333 9.79 -15.49 1.78
CA ALA A 333 10.81 -15.41 2.80
C ALA A 333 12.22 -15.29 2.19
N ALA A 334 12.53 -16.06 1.16
CA ALA A 334 13.79 -15.96 0.44
C ALA A 334 13.98 -14.57 -0.19
N GLY A 335 12.92 -14.01 -0.80
CA GLY A 335 12.94 -12.66 -1.35
C GLY A 335 13.29 -11.61 -0.30
N TRP A 336 12.62 -11.63 0.86
CA TRP A 336 12.91 -10.72 1.96
C TRP A 336 14.30 -10.92 2.56
N LEU A 337 14.74 -12.16 2.74
CA LEU A 337 16.09 -12.47 3.23
C LEU A 337 17.17 -12.01 2.26
N TYR A 338 16.95 -12.12 0.95
CA TYR A 338 17.85 -11.55 -0.06
C TYR A 338 17.94 -10.03 0.11
N HIS A 339 16.80 -9.33 0.22
CA HIS A 339 16.80 -7.88 0.45
C HIS A 339 17.50 -7.49 1.77
N ALA A 340 17.33 -8.28 2.84
CA ALA A 340 17.92 -8.00 4.14
C ALA A 340 19.44 -8.25 4.19
N THR A 341 19.96 -9.18 3.38
CA THR A 341 21.33 -9.70 3.53
C THR A 341 22.24 -9.49 2.33
N GLY A 342 21.68 -9.39 1.12
CA GLY A 342 22.43 -9.51 -0.13
C GLY A 342 23.04 -10.90 -0.37
N ASP A 343 22.67 -11.91 0.42
CA ASP A 343 23.19 -13.28 0.28
C ASP A 343 22.58 -13.95 -0.94
N GLN A 344 23.44 -14.26 -1.92
CA GLN A 344 23.06 -14.79 -3.22
C GLN A 344 22.34 -16.15 -3.12
N SER A 345 22.54 -16.93 -2.07
CA SER A 345 21.89 -18.24 -1.91
C SER A 345 20.36 -18.15 -1.87
N PHE A 346 19.79 -17.07 -1.33
CA PHE A 346 18.34 -16.86 -1.34
C PHE A 346 17.82 -16.56 -2.74
N LEU A 347 18.57 -15.76 -3.51
CA LEU A 347 18.21 -15.47 -4.89
C LEU A 347 18.36 -16.72 -5.76
N ASP A 348 19.40 -17.51 -5.55
CA ASP A 348 19.62 -18.78 -6.24
C ASP A 348 18.49 -19.78 -5.99
N PHE A 349 17.93 -19.82 -4.77
CA PHE A 349 16.73 -20.60 -4.48
C PHE A 349 15.51 -20.12 -5.30
N VAL A 350 15.26 -18.81 -5.31
CA VAL A 350 14.13 -18.19 -6.02
C VAL A 350 14.22 -18.38 -7.55
N THR A 351 15.43 -18.35 -8.11
CA THR A 351 15.69 -18.55 -9.55
C THR A 351 16.05 -19.99 -9.90
N GLY A 352 16.10 -20.90 -8.93
CA GLY A 352 16.47 -22.30 -9.09
C GLY A 352 15.32 -23.21 -8.64
N ASP A 353 15.55 -23.98 -7.58
CA ASP A 353 14.63 -25.01 -7.07
C ASP A 353 13.23 -24.45 -6.76
N GLY A 354 13.16 -23.23 -6.24
CA GLY A 354 11.91 -22.56 -5.87
C GLY A 354 10.99 -22.27 -7.06
N LYS A 355 11.52 -22.23 -8.29
CA LYS A 355 10.71 -22.01 -9.50
C LYS A 355 9.66 -23.11 -9.72
N SER A 356 9.90 -24.31 -9.22
CA SER A 356 8.94 -25.41 -9.32
C SER A 356 7.62 -25.15 -8.60
N TYR A 357 7.59 -24.17 -7.68
CA TYR A 357 6.38 -23.74 -6.99
C TYR A 357 5.58 -22.69 -7.77
N VAL A 358 6.16 -22.05 -8.79
CA VAL A 358 5.52 -20.93 -9.49
C VAL A 358 4.96 -21.39 -10.84
N ASP A 359 3.68 -21.13 -11.07
CA ASP A 359 3.09 -21.18 -12.41
C ASP A 359 3.22 -19.80 -13.08
N PHE A 360 4.35 -19.57 -13.75
CA PHE A 360 4.65 -18.27 -14.37
C PHE A 360 3.61 -17.90 -15.44
N GLY A 361 3.17 -16.64 -15.40
CA GLY A 361 2.12 -16.12 -16.28
C GLY A 361 0.69 -16.40 -15.81
N SER A 362 0.50 -17.13 -14.71
CA SER A 362 -0.81 -17.37 -14.08
C SER A 362 -0.96 -16.54 -12.81
N PRO A 363 -1.71 -15.41 -12.84
CA PRO A 363 -1.93 -14.58 -11.66
C PRO A 363 -2.71 -15.31 -10.56
N THR A 364 -2.31 -15.10 -9.30
CA THR A 364 -3.07 -15.51 -8.11
C THR A 364 -3.51 -14.30 -7.30
N TRP A 365 -4.33 -14.52 -6.27
CA TRP A 365 -4.76 -13.48 -5.35
C TRP A 365 -3.83 -13.42 -4.14
N PHE A 366 -3.33 -12.22 -3.82
CA PHE A 366 -2.47 -12.01 -2.66
C PHE A 366 -3.29 -11.98 -1.36
N SER A 367 -2.86 -12.74 -0.35
CA SER A 367 -3.52 -12.85 0.96
C SER A 367 -2.53 -13.28 2.05
N TRP A 368 -3.01 -13.47 3.29
CA TRP A 368 -2.22 -14.09 4.36
C TRP A 368 -1.84 -15.54 4.09
N ASP A 369 -2.54 -16.23 3.17
CA ASP A 369 -2.32 -17.64 2.81
C ASP A 369 -1.61 -17.81 1.46
N ASN A 370 -1.73 -16.83 0.55
CA ASN A 370 -1.13 -16.92 -0.78
C ASN A 370 -0.24 -15.71 -1.08
N LYS A 371 1.07 -15.93 -1.20
CA LYS A 371 2.09 -14.90 -1.39
C LYS A 371 2.58 -14.76 -2.82
N PHE A 372 2.17 -15.59 -3.77
CA PHE A 372 2.74 -15.59 -5.12
C PHE A 372 2.69 -14.21 -5.78
N ALA A 373 1.52 -13.55 -5.82
CA ALA A 373 1.39 -12.22 -6.40
C ALA A 373 2.26 -11.16 -5.69
N GLY A 374 2.34 -11.21 -4.35
CA GLY A 374 3.22 -10.34 -3.56
C GLY A 374 4.70 -10.60 -3.84
N ALA A 375 5.12 -11.86 -3.88
CA ALA A 375 6.48 -12.29 -4.18
C ALA A 375 6.91 -11.89 -5.60
N GLN A 376 6.02 -12.02 -6.58
CA GLN A 376 6.27 -11.58 -7.96
C GLN A 376 6.51 -10.06 -8.04
N VAL A 377 5.68 -9.26 -7.34
CA VAL A 377 5.88 -7.81 -7.26
C VAL A 377 7.19 -7.48 -6.54
N LEU A 378 7.45 -8.08 -5.38
CA LEU A 378 8.68 -7.87 -4.61
C LEU A 378 9.93 -8.22 -5.44
N LEU A 379 9.96 -9.39 -6.08
CA LEU A 379 11.11 -9.84 -6.86
C LEU A 379 11.29 -9.05 -8.16
N SER A 380 10.20 -8.55 -8.76
CA SER A 380 10.28 -7.66 -9.93
C SER A 380 11.07 -6.38 -9.64
N ARG A 381 11.11 -5.94 -8.37
CA ARG A 381 11.92 -4.81 -7.90
C ARG A 381 13.40 -4.95 -8.31
N LEU A 382 13.94 -6.17 -8.27
CA LEU A 382 15.32 -6.44 -8.67
C LEU A 382 15.55 -6.20 -10.17
N SER A 383 14.53 -6.44 -11.00
CA SER A 383 14.55 -6.13 -12.44
C SER A 383 14.42 -4.62 -12.70
N PHE A 384 13.68 -3.88 -11.86
CA PHE A 384 13.56 -2.43 -11.96
C PHE A 384 14.82 -1.69 -11.49
N PHE A 385 15.35 -2.05 -10.32
CA PHE A 385 16.34 -1.25 -9.60
C PHE A 385 17.69 -1.93 -9.38
N GLY A 386 17.80 -3.24 -9.63
CA GLY A 386 19.04 -3.99 -9.44
C GLY A 386 20.16 -3.60 -10.41
N GLY A 387 21.36 -4.13 -10.15
CA GLY A 387 22.50 -4.00 -11.05
C GLY A 387 22.25 -4.67 -12.41
N LYS A 388 23.06 -4.34 -13.43
CA LYS A 388 22.90 -4.83 -14.81
C LYS A 388 22.66 -6.35 -14.91
N TYR A 389 23.36 -7.15 -14.09
CA TYR A 389 23.21 -8.60 -14.03
C TYR A 389 21.79 -9.03 -13.64
N LEU A 390 21.26 -8.49 -12.54
CA LEU A 390 19.91 -8.80 -12.04
C LEU A 390 18.83 -8.41 -13.05
N LYS A 391 19.00 -7.27 -13.73
CA LYS A 391 18.09 -6.79 -14.78
C LYS A 391 18.03 -7.69 -16.02
N SER A 392 19.09 -8.47 -16.26
CA SER A 392 19.19 -9.38 -17.41
C SER A 392 18.94 -10.84 -17.04
N ASN A 393 18.68 -11.15 -15.77
CA ASN A 393 18.41 -12.51 -15.32
C ASN A 393 17.04 -12.94 -15.85
N SER A 394 17.01 -14.01 -16.66
CA SER A 394 15.78 -14.48 -17.32
C SER A 394 14.69 -14.89 -16.35
N ASP A 395 15.04 -15.43 -15.18
CA ASP A 395 14.08 -15.90 -14.20
C ASP A 395 13.43 -14.73 -13.44
N LEU A 396 14.21 -13.70 -13.09
CA LEU A 396 13.68 -12.45 -12.53
C LEU A 396 12.77 -11.70 -13.51
N LEU A 397 13.02 -11.84 -14.82
CA LEU A 397 12.12 -11.32 -15.84
C LEU A 397 10.79 -12.10 -15.90
N GLU A 398 10.75 -13.40 -15.59
CA GLU A 398 9.49 -14.15 -15.48
C GLU A 398 8.66 -13.73 -14.26
N TYR A 399 9.30 -13.44 -13.12
CA TYR A 399 8.61 -12.81 -11.98
C TYR A 399 8.03 -11.45 -12.36
N GLN A 400 8.81 -10.61 -13.04
CA GLN A 400 8.30 -9.32 -13.54
C GLN A 400 7.12 -9.50 -14.49
N LYS A 401 7.21 -10.40 -15.49
CA LYS A 401 6.10 -10.67 -16.42
C LYS A 401 4.85 -11.16 -15.71
N THR A 402 4.99 -11.97 -14.67
CA THR A 402 3.84 -12.47 -13.91
C THR A 402 3.25 -11.36 -13.04
N ALA A 403 4.07 -10.49 -12.45
CA ALA A 403 3.59 -9.27 -11.79
C ALA A 403 2.85 -8.35 -12.78
N GLU A 404 3.35 -8.20 -14.00
CA GLU A 404 2.66 -7.47 -15.09
C GLU A 404 1.31 -8.11 -15.43
N ALA A 405 1.24 -9.46 -15.48
CA ALA A 405 -0.02 -10.18 -15.70
C ALA A 405 -1.03 -9.95 -14.56
N VAL A 406 -0.58 -9.92 -13.30
CA VAL A 406 -1.41 -9.50 -12.15
C VAL A 406 -1.95 -8.09 -12.39
N MET A 407 -1.08 -7.12 -12.67
CA MET A 407 -1.47 -5.72 -12.92
C MET A 407 -2.46 -5.59 -14.09
N CYS A 408 -2.25 -6.33 -15.17
CA CYS A 408 -3.16 -6.38 -16.31
C CYS A 408 -4.54 -6.93 -15.94
N GLY A 409 -4.62 -7.95 -15.08
CA GLY A 409 -5.90 -8.48 -14.57
C GLY A 409 -6.66 -7.45 -13.70
N LEU A 410 -5.93 -6.58 -13.00
CA LEU A 410 -6.50 -5.56 -12.12
C LEU A 410 -7.06 -4.33 -12.85
N LEU A 411 -6.70 -4.09 -14.10
CA LEU A 411 -7.16 -2.91 -14.84
C LEU A 411 -8.49 -3.20 -15.57
N PRO A 412 -9.61 -2.54 -15.25
CA PRO A 412 -10.93 -2.87 -15.84
C PRO A 412 -11.02 -2.75 -17.36
N LYS A 413 -10.17 -1.92 -17.97
CA LYS A 413 -10.12 -1.72 -19.43
C LYS A 413 -9.10 -2.62 -20.12
N SER A 414 -8.40 -3.49 -19.40
CA SER A 414 -7.44 -4.46 -19.93
C SER A 414 -8.17 -5.56 -20.70
N PRO A 415 -7.62 -6.07 -21.82
CA PRO A 415 -8.17 -7.25 -22.49
C PRO A 415 -8.16 -8.50 -21.60
N THR A 416 -7.27 -8.54 -20.60
CA THR A 416 -7.13 -9.65 -19.65
C THR A 416 -7.71 -9.32 -18.27
N ALA A 417 -8.57 -8.30 -18.17
CA ALA A 417 -9.20 -7.90 -16.92
C ALA A 417 -9.95 -9.09 -16.27
N THR A 418 -9.75 -9.27 -14.97
CA THR A 418 -10.48 -10.29 -14.20
C THR A 418 -11.97 -9.97 -14.11
N LEU A 419 -12.78 -11.04 -14.12
CA LEU A 419 -14.23 -10.99 -13.89
C LEU A 419 -14.60 -11.01 -12.39
N SER A 420 -13.64 -11.23 -11.50
CA SER A 420 -13.85 -11.26 -10.04
C SER A 420 -14.07 -9.85 -9.49
N ARG A 421 -15.23 -9.26 -9.79
CA ARG A 421 -15.62 -7.90 -9.42
C ARG A 421 -17.10 -7.76 -9.13
N THR A 422 -17.45 -6.79 -8.30
CA THR A 422 -18.82 -6.29 -8.15
C THR A 422 -19.23 -5.43 -9.35
N ASP A 423 -20.51 -5.11 -9.46
CA ASP A 423 -21.06 -4.23 -10.51
C ASP A 423 -20.42 -2.83 -10.49
N SER A 424 -20.14 -2.29 -9.30
CA SER A 424 -19.44 -1.00 -9.14
C SER A 424 -17.91 -1.12 -9.25
N GLY A 425 -17.36 -2.31 -9.49
CA GLY A 425 -15.95 -2.52 -9.86
C GLY A 425 -14.98 -2.80 -8.71
N LEU A 426 -15.48 -3.08 -7.50
CA LEU A 426 -14.65 -3.61 -6.40
C LEU A 426 -14.14 -5.01 -6.78
N ILE A 427 -12.86 -5.31 -6.59
CA ILE A 427 -12.36 -6.69 -6.69
C ILE A 427 -13.07 -7.54 -5.62
N TRP A 428 -13.68 -8.65 -6.03
CA TRP A 428 -14.44 -9.51 -5.14
C TRP A 428 -14.15 -10.99 -5.44
N VAL A 429 -13.59 -11.69 -4.45
CA VAL A 429 -13.01 -13.05 -4.63
C VAL A 429 -13.62 -14.05 -3.65
N SER A 430 -13.87 -13.62 -2.41
CA SER A 430 -14.39 -14.46 -1.33
C SER A 430 -15.50 -13.69 -0.60
N GLU A 431 -16.51 -14.42 -0.13
CA GLU A 431 -17.58 -13.87 0.72
C GLU A 431 -17.09 -13.56 2.13
N TRP A 432 -16.22 -14.41 2.66
CA TRP A 432 -15.57 -14.20 3.95
C TRP A 432 -14.45 -13.19 3.77
N ASN A 433 -14.52 -12.11 4.55
CA ASN A 433 -13.52 -11.07 4.56
C ASN A 433 -13.25 -10.49 3.15
N SER A 434 -14.33 -10.13 2.45
CA SER A 434 -14.32 -9.75 1.05
C SER A 434 -13.40 -8.57 0.71
N LEU A 435 -13.06 -7.70 1.68
CA LEU A 435 -12.14 -6.57 1.51
C LEU A 435 -10.65 -6.93 1.53
N GLN A 436 -10.28 -8.16 1.88
CA GLN A 436 -8.87 -8.61 1.83
C GLN A 436 -8.25 -8.41 0.44
N HIS A 437 -8.88 -8.99 -0.58
CA HIS A 437 -8.37 -9.03 -1.95
C HIS A 437 -8.38 -7.67 -2.68
N PRO A 438 -9.41 -6.81 -2.57
CA PRO A 438 -9.36 -5.49 -3.19
C PRO A 438 -8.29 -4.60 -2.55
N VAL A 439 -8.12 -4.63 -1.23
CA VAL A 439 -7.08 -3.84 -0.54
C VAL A 439 -5.68 -4.36 -0.89
N ALA A 440 -5.48 -5.69 -0.91
CA ALA A 440 -4.24 -6.33 -1.37
C ALA A 440 -3.90 -6.00 -2.83
N SER A 441 -4.87 -6.13 -3.73
CA SER A 441 -4.71 -5.83 -5.15
C SER A 441 -4.36 -4.36 -5.37
N ALA A 442 -5.04 -3.45 -4.67
CA ALA A 442 -4.78 -2.03 -4.75
C ALA A 442 -3.38 -1.68 -4.24
N PHE A 443 -2.96 -2.26 -3.11
CA PHE A 443 -1.61 -2.06 -2.56
C PHE A 443 -0.54 -2.49 -3.58
N LEU A 444 -0.64 -3.70 -4.13
CA LEU A 444 0.30 -4.18 -5.15
C LEU A 444 0.30 -3.29 -6.39
N ALA A 445 -0.85 -2.76 -6.81
CA ALA A 445 -0.95 -1.84 -7.93
C ALA A 445 -0.30 -0.47 -7.66
N VAL A 446 -0.40 0.07 -6.43
CA VAL A 446 0.34 1.31 -6.07
C VAL A 446 1.84 1.05 -6.08
N VAL A 447 2.32 -0.02 -5.42
CA VAL A 447 3.75 -0.36 -5.39
C VAL A 447 4.29 -0.51 -6.81
N TYR A 448 3.61 -1.26 -7.67
CA TYR A 448 4.05 -1.48 -9.04
C TYR A 448 3.98 -0.20 -9.89
N SER A 449 2.97 0.64 -9.69
CA SER A 449 2.88 1.98 -10.30
C SER A 449 4.12 2.82 -9.96
N ASP A 450 4.50 2.84 -8.69
CA ASP A 450 5.62 3.64 -8.22
C ASP A 450 6.97 3.03 -8.67
N TYR A 451 7.03 1.71 -8.88
CA TYR A 451 8.18 1.07 -9.54
C TYR A 451 8.36 1.59 -10.95
N MET A 452 7.28 1.59 -11.75
CA MET A 452 7.29 2.11 -13.12
C MET A 452 7.69 3.58 -13.18
N LEU A 453 7.16 4.41 -12.28
CA LEU A 453 7.50 5.84 -12.22
C LEU A 453 8.99 6.04 -11.90
N THR A 454 9.48 5.39 -10.85
CA THR A 454 10.85 5.54 -10.35
C THR A 454 11.88 5.01 -11.34
N SER A 455 11.55 3.92 -12.08
CA SER A 455 12.42 3.34 -13.11
C SER A 455 12.30 4.04 -14.47
N ARG A 456 11.33 4.96 -14.64
CA ARG A 456 10.95 5.57 -15.92
C ARG A 456 10.44 4.55 -16.95
N THR A 457 9.82 3.47 -16.50
CA THR A 457 9.10 2.53 -17.36
C THR A 457 7.76 3.16 -17.76
N SER A 458 7.65 3.58 -19.03
CA SER A 458 6.52 4.40 -19.48
C SER A 458 5.23 3.62 -19.73
N LYS A 459 5.31 2.30 -19.96
CA LYS A 459 4.17 1.48 -20.39
C LYS A 459 4.19 0.08 -19.80
N LEU A 460 3.03 -0.38 -19.37
CA LEU A 460 2.65 -1.77 -19.12
C LEU A 460 1.87 -2.27 -20.35
N SER A 461 2.25 -3.41 -20.93
CA SER A 461 1.58 -3.97 -22.11
C SER A 461 0.70 -5.16 -21.73
N CYS A 462 -0.62 -5.01 -21.84
CA CYS A 462 -1.60 -6.04 -21.59
C CYS A 462 -2.25 -6.48 -22.90
N ASP A 463 -1.79 -7.60 -23.45
CA ASP A 463 -2.28 -8.19 -24.71
C ASP A 463 -2.41 -7.16 -25.86
N GLY A 464 -1.31 -6.43 -26.11
CA GLY A 464 -1.23 -5.40 -27.16
C GLY A 464 -1.80 -4.03 -26.77
N LYS A 465 -2.52 -3.90 -25.65
CA LYS A 465 -2.99 -2.61 -25.12
C LYS A 465 -2.02 -2.06 -24.07
N SER A 466 -1.64 -0.79 -24.21
CA SER A 466 -0.73 -0.13 -23.27
C SER A 466 -1.47 0.60 -22.15
N PHE A 467 -0.94 0.50 -20.94
CA PHE A 467 -1.38 1.22 -19.74
C PHE A 467 -0.19 1.94 -19.10
N SER A 468 -0.47 3.03 -18.41
CA SER A 468 0.51 3.84 -17.70
C SER A 468 0.54 3.52 -16.20
N ALA A 469 1.59 3.97 -15.51
CA ALA A 469 1.62 3.95 -14.04
C ALA A 469 0.40 4.68 -13.43
N SER A 470 -0.05 5.78 -14.05
CA SER A 470 -1.24 6.52 -13.62
C SER A 470 -2.51 5.66 -13.66
N ASP A 471 -2.64 4.73 -14.62
CA ASP A 471 -3.81 3.85 -14.70
C ASP A 471 -3.86 2.87 -13.53
N LEU A 472 -2.71 2.30 -13.13
CA LEU A 472 -2.60 1.47 -11.94
C LEU A 472 -2.94 2.24 -10.66
N ARG A 473 -2.41 3.46 -10.54
CA ARG A 473 -2.67 4.32 -9.37
C ARG A 473 -4.14 4.74 -9.29
N LYS A 474 -4.81 4.99 -10.43
CA LYS A 474 -6.26 5.26 -10.50
C LYS A 474 -7.07 4.03 -10.08
N PHE A 475 -6.67 2.83 -10.48
CA PHE A 475 -7.31 1.60 -10.01
C PHE A 475 -7.15 1.44 -8.49
N ALA A 476 -5.95 1.61 -7.95
CA ALA A 476 -5.74 1.50 -6.52
C ALA A 476 -6.56 2.53 -5.73
N LYS A 477 -6.58 3.78 -6.22
CA LYS A 477 -7.43 4.84 -5.68
C LYS A 477 -8.91 4.45 -5.69
N SER A 478 -9.41 3.80 -6.74
CA SER A 478 -10.83 3.40 -6.78
C SER A 478 -11.19 2.36 -5.73
N GLN A 479 -10.30 1.40 -5.45
CA GLN A 479 -10.53 0.42 -4.39
C GLN A 479 -10.46 1.08 -3.00
N ALA A 480 -9.46 1.94 -2.76
CA ALA A 480 -9.36 2.68 -1.50
C ALA A 480 -10.58 3.59 -1.29
N ASP A 481 -10.99 4.33 -2.32
CA ASP A 481 -12.16 5.20 -2.24
C ASP A 481 -13.45 4.41 -2.03
N TYR A 482 -13.59 3.21 -2.61
CA TYR A 482 -14.70 2.31 -2.34
C TYR A 482 -14.75 1.94 -0.86
N VAL A 483 -13.62 1.51 -0.27
CA VAL A 483 -13.52 1.21 1.17
C VAL A 483 -13.88 2.44 2.03
N LEU A 484 -13.51 3.63 1.58
CA LEU A 484 -13.70 4.88 2.31
C LEU A 484 -15.06 5.58 2.05
N GLY A 485 -15.98 4.96 1.30
CA GLY A 485 -17.37 5.44 1.16
C GLY A 485 -17.88 5.65 -0.26
N SER A 486 -17.02 5.59 -1.29
CA SER A 486 -17.44 5.66 -2.70
C SER A 486 -17.99 4.32 -3.18
N ASN A 487 -19.03 3.83 -2.51
CA ASN A 487 -19.69 2.54 -2.78
C ASN A 487 -21.22 2.72 -2.72
N PRO A 488 -22.01 1.73 -3.18
CA PRO A 488 -23.48 1.85 -3.23
C PRO A 488 -24.17 2.08 -1.88
N MET A 489 -23.51 1.74 -0.77
CA MET A 489 -24.02 1.95 0.59
C MET A 489 -23.70 3.36 1.12
N GLU A 490 -22.90 4.15 0.40
CA GLU A 490 -22.39 5.47 0.79
C GLU A 490 -21.82 5.47 2.22
N MET A 491 -21.12 4.39 2.59
CA MET A 491 -20.58 4.18 3.94
C MET A 491 -19.12 3.77 3.88
N SER A 492 -18.29 4.25 4.80
CA SER A 492 -16.95 3.71 4.95
C SER A 492 -17.01 2.32 5.59
N TYR A 493 -16.19 1.39 5.11
CA TYR A 493 -15.91 0.12 5.77
C TYR A 493 -14.68 0.19 6.69
N LEU A 494 -14.08 1.39 6.85
CA LEU A 494 -13.08 1.69 7.87
C LEU A 494 -13.78 2.36 9.05
N VAL A 495 -13.87 1.68 10.18
CA VAL A 495 -14.62 2.15 11.35
C VAL A 495 -14.03 3.48 11.85
N GLY A 496 -14.91 4.47 12.08
CA GLY A 496 -14.55 5.81 12.51
C GLY A 496 -14.18 6.79 11.38
N PHE A 497 -14.16 6.34 10.11
CA PHE A 497 -13.88 7.21 8.97
C PHE A 497 -15.17 7.74 8.31
N GLY A 498 -15.25 9.06 8.11
CA GLY A 498 -16.43 9.73 7.54
C GLY A 498 -17.64 9.72 8.47
N ASP A 499 -18.80 10.13 7.94
CA ASP A 499 -20.02 10.31 8.76
C ASP A 499 -20.85 9.03 8.91
N LYS A 500 -20.59 8.01 8.09
CA LYS A 500 -21.33 6.73 8.08
C LYS A 500 -20.36 5.57 7.97
N TYR A 501 -20.30 4.76 9.03
CA TYR A 501 -19.43 3.58 9.15
C TYR A 501 -20.06 2.53 10.08
N PRO A 502 -19.63 1.25 10.03
CA PRO A 502 -20.17 0.17 10.85
C PRO A 502 -20.18 0.51 12.35
N GLN A 503 -21.30 0.28 13.00
CA GLN A 503 -21.49 0.47 14.45
C GLN A 503 -21.57 -0.86 15.21
N PHE A 504 -21.81 -1.97 14.51
CA PHE A 504 -22.02 -3.30 15.10
C PHE A 504 -20.87 -4.25 14.71
N VAL A 505 -19.64 -3.83 14.98
CA VAL A 505 -18.42 -4.59 14.65
C VAL A 505 -18.35 -5.88 15.46
N HIS A 506 -18.13 -7.04 14.80
CA HIS A 506 -17.91 -8.34 15.46
C HIS A 506 -16.57 -8.34 16.21
N HIS A 507 -16.53 -7.72 17.37
CA HIS A 507 -15.31 -7.55 18.15
C HIS A 507 -15.64 -7.48 19.64
N ARG A 508 -15.14 -8.43 20.42
CA ARG A 508 -15.44 -8.59 21.85
C ARG A 508 -15.14 -7.33 22.66
N GLY A 509 -13.88 -6.87 22.65
CA GLY A 509 -13.47 -5.65 23.39
C GLY A 509 -14.27 -4.39 23.02
N ALA A 510 -14.61 -4.19 21.75
CA ALA A 510 -15.39 -3.04 21.29
C ALA A 510 -16.87 -3.13 21.70
N SER A 511 -17.45 -4.34 21.66
CA SER A 511 -18.86 -4.58 21.97
C SER A 511 -19.20 -4.51 23.45
N ILE A 512 -18.21 -4.49 24.34
CA ILE A 512 -18.40 -4.55 25.79
C ILE A 512 -18.01 -3.24 26.48
N PRO A 513 -18.87 -2.63 27.33
CA PRO A 513 -18.52 -1.42 28.07
C PRO A 513 -17.22 -1.59 28.87
N ALA A 514 -16.40 -0.54 28.89
CA ALA A 514 -15.07 -0.56 29.50
C ALA A 514 -15.06 -0.75 31.03
N ASP A 515 -16.21 -0.62 31.69
CA ASP A 515 -16.40 -0.81 33.13
C ASP A 515 -17.18 -2.09 33.46
N ALA A 516 -17.60 -2.86 32.46
CA ALA A 516 -18.30 -4.12 32.66
C ALA A 516 -17.34 -5.21 33.17
N ASP A 517 -17.73 -5.87 34.27
CA ASP A 517 -17.22 -7.19 34.61
C ASP A 517 -17.92 -8.22 33.72
N THR A 518 -17.15 -9.02 33.01
CA THR A 518 -17.66 -10.01 32.06
C THR A 518 -17.04 -11.36 32.33
N GLY A 519 -17.84 -12.42 32.25
CA GLY A 519 -17.37 -13.77 32.07
C GLY A 519 -17.75 -14.35 30.71
N CYS A 520 -17.16 -15.50 30.42
CA CYS A 520 -17.36 -16.25 29.18
C CYS A 520 -18.82 -16.37 28.70
N THR A 521 -19.77 -16.71 29.57
CA THR A 521 -21.16 -16.99 29.18
C THR A 521 -22.12 -15.82 29.33
N ASP A 522 -21.85 -14.89 30.25
CA ASP A 522 -22.76 -13.78 30.52
C ASP A 522 -22.51 -12.59 29.60
N GLY A 523 -21.43 -12.54 28.81
CA GLY A 523 -21.22 -11.45 27.84
C GLY A 523 -21.89 -11.65 26.47
N TRP A 524 -22.48 -12.82 26.19
CA TRP A 524 -23.23 -13.08 24.93
C TRP A 524 -24.38 -12.10 24.68
N LYS A 525 -24.99 -11.56 25.75
CA LYS A 525 -25.95 -10.45 25.69
C LYS A 525 -25.44 -9.25 24.90
N TRP A 526 -24.12 -9.01 24.86
CA TRP A 526 -23.55 -7.89 24.09
C TRP A 526 -23.28 -8.26 22.65
N LEU A 527 -23.01 -9.54 22.35
CA LEU A 527 -23.08 -10.02 20.97
C LEU A 527 -24.48 -9.74 20.39
N GLU A 528 -25.50 -10.14 21.14
CA GLU A 528 -26.92 -10.09 20.76
C GLU A 528 -27.57 -8.70 20.92
N SER A 529 -26.86 -7.73 21.50
CA SER A 529 -27.40 -6.40 21.75
C SER A 529 -27.77 -5.69 20.45
N THR A 530 -28.94 -5.05 20.45
CA THR A 530 -29.40 -4.15 19.37
C THR A 530 -28.81 -2.75 19.46
N ASP A 531 -28.08 -2.44 20.53
CA ASP A 531 -27.36 -1.18 20.67
C ASP A 531 -26.00 -1.26 19.94
N PRO A 532 -25.49 -0.14 19.40
CA PRO A 532 -24.18 -0.09 18.77
C PRO A 532 -23.08 -0.46 19.76
N ASN A 533 -21.89 -0.81 19.26
CA ASN A 533 -20.74 -1.08 20.12
C ASN A 533 -20.47 0.13 21.04
N PRO A 534 -20.40 -0.06 22.36
CA PRO A 534 -20.18 1.04 23.32
C PRO A 534 -18.79 1.66 23.16
N ASN A 535 -17.80 0.91 22.67
CA ASN A 535 -16.49 1.43 22.30
C ASN A 535 -16.32 1.38 20.78
N VAL A 536 -15.93 2.50 20.19
CA VAL A 536 -15.67 2.56 18.75
C VAL A 536 -14.33 1.86 18.45
N ALA A 537 -14.38 0.82 17.61
CA ALA A 537 -13.19 0.12 17.12
C ALA A 537 -12.49 0.94 16.02
N SER A 538 -12.05 2.15 16.34
CA SER A 538 -11.48 3.11 15.38
C SER A 538 -10.37 2.48 14.55
N GLY A 539 -10.48 2.60 13.23
CA GLY A 539 -9.53 2.03 12.28
C GLY A 539 -9.74 0.58 11.89
N ALA A 540 -10.70 -0.12 12.51
CA ALA A 540 -11.01 -1.49 12.15
C ALA A 540 -11.53 -1.54 10.70
N LEU A 541 -10.80 -2.24 9.83
CA LEU A 541 -11.25 -2.56 8.48
C LEU A 541 -12.09 -3.84 8.55
N VAL A 542 -13.41 -3.69 8.45
CA VAL A 542 -14.35 -4.83 8.55
C VAL A 542 -14.26 -5.75 7.32
N GLY A 543 -14.82 -6.95 7.44
CA GLY A 543 -14.83 -7.96 6.38
C GLY A 543 -15.33 -7.46 5.01
N GLY A 544 -16.41 -6.67 4.98
CA GLY A 544 -16.87 -6.00 3.76
C GLY A 544 -18.21 -6.47 3.17
N PRO A 545 -18.59 -5.95 2.00
CA PRO A 545 -19.89 -6.25 1.40
C PRO A 545 -19.92 -7.63 0.75
N PHE A 546 -21.13 -8.17 0.57
CA PHE A 546 -21.35 -9.31 -0.32
C PHE A 546 -21.21 -8.90 -1.79
N LEU A 547 -21.21 -9.88 -2.71
CA LEU A 547 -21.01 -9.64 -4.14
C LEU A 547 -22.03 -8.66 -4.74
N ASN A 548 -23.27 -8.67 -4.24
CA ASN A 548 -24.34 -7.75 -4.63
C ASN A 548 -24.21 -6.36 -3.96
N GLU A 549 -23.07 -6.06 -3.33
CA GLU A 549 -22.72 -4.80 -2.71
C GLU A 549 -23.57 -4.42 -1.48
N THR A 550 -24.32 -5.38 -0.92
CA THR A 550 -25.04 -5.18 0.34
C THR A 550 -24.12 -5.41 1.53
N PHE A 551 -24.24 -4.55 2.53
CA PHE A 551 -23.57 -4.67 3.82
C PHE A 551 -24.60 -4.68 4.95
N ASN A 552 -24.67 -5.77 5.72
CA ASN A 552 -25.53 -5.87 6.89
C ASN A 552 -24.70 -5.65 8.15
N ASP A 553 -24.78 -4.43 8.70
CA ASP A 553 -24.10 -4.00 9.93
C ASP A 553 -24.74 -4.67 11.15
N ASN A 554 -24.30 -5.90 11.41
CA ASN A 554 -24.79 -6.75 12.47
C ASN A 554 -23.61 -7.49 13.11
N ARG A 555 -23.50 -7.40 14.43
CA ARG A 555 -22.38 -7.97 15.20
C ARG A 555 -22.25 -9.48 15.04
N ASN A 556 -23.34 -10.20 14.80
CA ASN A 556 -23.29 -11.66 14.58
C ASN A 556 -23.02 -12.04 13.11
N ASN A 557 -22.89 -11.05 12.22
CA ASN A 557 -22.51 -11.26 10.83
C ASN A 557 -21.00 -11.09 10.67
N SER A 558 -20.22 -12.03 11.23
CA SER A 558 -18.76 -11.98 11.23
C SER A 558 -18.17 -11.92 9.81
N MET A 559 -18.81 -12.54 8.81
CA MET A 559 -18.39 -12.47 7.39
C MET A 559 -18.12 -11.03 6.92
N GLN A 560 -18.99 -10.10 7.32
CA GLN A 560 -18.96 -8.71 6.87
C GLN A 560 -18.41 -7.75 7.92
N THR A 561 -18.63 -8.02 9.21
CA THR A 561 -18.37 -7.07 10.29
C THR A 561 -17.14 -7.39 11.13
N GLU A 562 -16.51 -8.54 10.94
CA GLU A 562 -15.28 -8.90 11.65
C GLU A 562 -14.07 -8.23 11.00
N PRO A 563 -13.29 -7.44 11.76
CA PRO A 563 -12.04 -6.88 11.29
C PRO A 563 -10.87 -7.82 11.56
N THR A 564 -9.81 -7.73 10.75
CA THR A 564 -8.58 -8.51 10.97
C THR A 564 -7.33 -7.63 10.93
N THR A 565 -6.32 -8.05 11.69
CA THR A 565 -5.00 -7.37 11.74
C THR A 565 -4.32 -7.34 10.38
N TYR A 566 -4.33 -8.47 9.65
CA TYR A 566 -3.64 -8.58 8.36
C TYR A 566 -4.24 -7.69 7.26
N ASN A 567 -5.57 -7.56 7.21
CA ASN A 567 -6.20 -6.64 6.26
C ASN A 567 -5.85 -5.19 6.57
N SER A 568 -5.86 -4.85 7.86
CA SER A 568 -5.49 -3.52 8.32
C SER A 568 -4.02 -3.22 8.00
N ALA A 569 -3.13 -4.21 8.05
CA ALA A 569 -1.70 -4.03 7.71
C ALA A 569 -1.49 -3.76 6.22
N ILE A 570 -2.25 -4.43 5.34
CA ILE A 570 -2.24 -4.13 3.91
C ILE A 570 -2.84 -2.73 3.66
N MET A 571 -3.91 -2.37 4.37
CA MET A 571 -4.55 -1.05 4.27
C MET A 571 -3.59 0.09 4.67
N VAL A 572 -2.76 -0.11 5.69
CA VAL A 572 -1.66 0.82 6.02
C VAL A 572 -0.78 1.04 4.81
N GLY A 573 -0.32 -0.02 4.15
CA GLY A 573 0.49 0.09 2.94
C GLY A 573 -0.20 0.84 1.80
N LEU A 574 -1.47 0.50 1.52
CA LEU A 574 -2.26 1.15 0.47
C LEU A 574 -2.43 2.65 0.73
N LEU A 575 -2.88 3.01 1.94
CA LEU A 575 -3.11 4.40 2.32
C LEU A 575 -1.82 5.21 2.28
N SER A 576 -0.73 4.66 2.83
CA SER A 576 0.60 5.29 2.80
C SER A 576 1.05 5.62 1.39
N GLY A 577 0.89 4.67 0.46
CA GLY A 577 1.20 4.88 -0.94
C GLY A 577 0.31 5.93 -1.62
N LEU A 578 -0.88 6.23 -1.09
CA LEU A 578 -1.82 7.22 -1.63
C LEU A 578 -1.77 8.60 -0.92
N VAL A 579 -1.14 8.72 0.24
CA VAL A 579 -1.00 9.98 1.00
C VAL A 579 -0.43 11.10 0.14
N THR A 580 0.55 10.82 -0.70
CA THR A 580 1.11 11.76 -1.68
C THR A 580 1.61 11.01 -2.90
N THR A 581 1.76 11.69 -4.03
CA THR A 581 2.57 11.17 -5.15
C THR A 581 4.01 10.97 -4.70
N SER A 582 4.60 9.80 -4.95
CA SER A 582 5.98 9.52 -4.59
C SER A 582 6.69 8.60 -5.59
N SER A 583 8.02 8.66 -5.57
CA SER A 583 8.88 7.53 -5.93
C SER A 583 9.14 6.65 -4.72
N VAL A 584 9.24 5.34 -4.95
CA VAL A 584 9.79 4.40 -3.96
C VAL A 584 11.30 4.55 -3.86
N VAL A 585 11.89 4.15 -2.74
CA VAL A 585 13.36 4.04 -2.62
C VAL A 585 13.88 3.02 -3.65
N LYS A 586 15.11 3.18 -4.15
CA LYS A 586 15.71 2.22 -5.11
C LYS A 586 16.38 1.02 -4.43
N SER A 587 16.72 1.16 -3.15
CA SER A 587 17.28 0.10 -2.30
C SER A 587 16.69 0.22 -0.91
N PHE A 588 16.52 -0.92 -0.24
CA PHE A 588 16.14 -0.98 1.18
C PHE A 588 17.36 -0.96 2.13
N THR A 589 18.58 -1.04 1.59
CA THR A 589 19.83 -1.26 2.36
C THR A 589 20.54 -0.01 2.81
#